data_AF-A0A084QX12-F1
#
_entry.id   AF-A0A084QX12-F1
#
_cell.length_a   1.000
_cell.length_b   1.000
_cell.length_c   1.000
_cell.angle_alpha   90.00
_cell.angle_beta   90.00
_cell.angle_gamma   90.00
#
_symmetry.space_group_name_H-M   'P 1'
#
loop_
_entity.id
_entity.type
_entity.pdbx_description
1 polymer ?
#
loop_
_entity_poly.entity_id
_entity_poly.type
_entity_poly.pdbx_seq_one_letter_code
_entity_poly.pdbx_strand_id
1 'polypeptide(L)'
;MYEPKDNPVTITELPVGPGQPNWKPWVYNPLYLLFLVGLHVLHIVGIQLLANRHASDSPELDRILANQTVTQPQSFFVFEEDGMISFVLWAYLPVTVMLVVAAFWEPLDLAIRRLEPFRQLSSREGGNVFNALCLNYTSTFGLFIPFRAIARRHYAVFLSAVSFVLTAIVLPAMTSVIFSIEWGSLSFSAGRTSGPKYAVIAMSSTIAVAVQAMHGVLIAMLVALGVVLQTRRTGLYRDPKGLAGLATFISDADRTGLNTLNLLQQIPSYAHSSSITSALQGVTFRLAHFSVYNADGSISRTYQLAAESRAGYIPAVGQQSYQFHGQRTDATGFWLRKRMAWLAEFVIWIGQASVIAAIYYVARFSGLGTSRIIVSKVVVTLFITVGGMMWMSIQRSLQTMEPWRQLSDGRSQNLHRSVLTRHNVSNLGLLGSAWLSIMRGSLVMLWAAFCVAMIHAITVFVPPLLELGNAAGLDSAMAQEERQVGVLSGTRGMTLVCAGVIFQIIIFLNLILLTISGRTRPVMPRAPSTIASQLLYLCRSDRLLSSCSGTSTLSGRQLDERLKLIDSRCMFGWFWWHRGQQEYVGLEEHYEGEHWRQFDFAHGINH
;
A
#
# COMPACT_ATOMS: atom_id res chain seq x y z
N MET A 1 2.31 46.63 -36.98
CA MET A 1 2.02 45.36 -37.67
C MET A 1 3.20 44.45 -37.39
N TYR A 2 3.13 43.68 -36.30
CA TYR A 2 4.22 42.82 -35.82
C TYR A 2 3.84 41.41 -36.23
N GLU A 3 4.46 40.88 -37.29
CA GLU A 3 4.29 39.49 -37.67
C GLU A 3 4.83 38.57 -36.57
N PRO A 4 4.06 37.58 -36.08
CA PRO A 4 4.62 36.54 -35.25
C PRO A 4 5.45 35.62 -36.16
N LYS A 5 6.77 35.58 -35.97
CA LYS A 5 7.60 34.53 -36.57
C LYS A 5 7.23 33.19 -35.94
N ASP A 6 6.59 32.35 -36.74
CA ASP A 6 6.41 30.91 -36.52
C ASP A 6 7.78 30.22 -36.52
N ASN A 7 8.51 30.30 -35.41
CA ASN A 7 9.58 29.36 -35.14
C ASN A 7 9.02 28.29 -34.18
N PRO A 8 8.95 27.00 -34.58
CA PRO A 8 8.79 25.95 -33.58
C PRO A 8 9.94 26.12 -32.58
N VAL A 9 9.61 26.24 -31.30
CA VAL A 9 10.61 26.24 -30.22
C VAL A 9 11.35 24.93 -30.35
N THR A 10 12.49 24.99 -31.03
CA THR A 10 13.39 23.86 -31.19
C THR A 10 14.03 23.74 -29.84
N ILE A 11 13.50 22.82 -29.03
CA ILE A 11 14.09 22.45 -27.76
C ILE A 11 15.50 21.98 -28.11
N THR A 12 16.51 22.83 -27.88
CA THR A 12 17.91 22.43 -28.02
C THR A 12 18.22 21.50 -26.85
N GLU A 13 17.79 20.25 -26.97
CA GLU A 13 18.35 19.15 -26.19
C GLU A 13 19.86 19.16 -26.41
N LEU A 14 20.62 19.14 -25.31
CA LEU A 14 22.08 19.09 -25.39
C LEU A 14 22.48 17.79 -26.11
N PRO A 15 23.30 17.86 -27.19
CA PRO A 15 23.70 16.66 -27.94
C PRO A 15 24.55 15.67 -27.12
N VAL A 16 25.10 16.09 -25.97
CA VAL A 16 25.89 15.25 -25.07
C VAL A 16 25.67 15.70 -23.61
N GLY A 17 24.62 15.19 -22.98
CA GLY A 17 24.44 15.23 -21.52
C GLY A 17 24.98 13.95 -20.86
N PRO A 18 25.27 13.94 -19.53
CA PRO A 18 25.46 12.69 -18.82
C PRO A 18 24.24 11.81 -19.08
N GLY A 19 24.47 10.52 -19.33
CA GLY A 19 23.38 9.59 -19.64
C GLY A 19 22.24 9.68 -18.63
N GLN A 20 21.02 9.31 -19.06
CA GLN A 20 19.79 9.38 -18.26
C GLN A 20 20.01 8.98 -16.79
N PRO A 21 19.63 9.85 -15.82
CA PRO A 21 19.90 9.61 -14.42
C PRO A 21 19.19 8.33 -13.93
N ASN A 22 19.82 7.61 -12.99
CA ASN A 22 19.40 6.26 -12.63
C ASN A 22 19.46 6.00 -11.13
N TRP A 23 18.95 6.94 -10.33
CA TRP A 23 18.74 6.69 -8.90
C TRP A 23 17.73 5.55 -8.72
N LYS A 24 18.09 4.54 -7.94
CA LYS A 24 17.19 3.43 -7.59
C LYS A 24 16.95 3.40 -6.08
N PRO A 25 15.73 3.07 -5.62
CA PRO A 25 15.46 2.88 -4.21
C PRO A 25 16.21 1.66 -3.66
N TRP A 26 16.44 1.62 -2.36
CA TRP A 26 17.15 0.52 -1.69
C TRP A 26 16.49 -0.85 -1.90
N VAL A 27 15.16 -0.90 -2.07
CA VAL A 27 14.41 -2.12 -2.39
C VAL A 27 14.69 -2.67 -3.79
N TYR A 28 15.33 -1.91 -4.69
CA TYR A 28 15.78 -2.41 -5.99
C TYR A 28 17.19 -3.00 -5.92
N ASN A 29 17.86 -2.93 -4.77
CA ASN A 29 19.17 -3.53 -4.60
C ASN A 29 19.06 -5.06 -4.81
N PRO A 30 19.93 -5.67 -5.63
CA PRO A 30 19.96 -7.12 -5.81
C PRO A 30 19.99 -7.91 -4.50
N LEU A 31 20.66 -7.42 -3.46
CA LEU A 31 20.71 -8.08 -2.16
C LEU A 31 19.33 -8.16 -1.48
N TYR A 32 18.49 -7.13 -1.64
CA TYR A 32 17.13 -7.14 -1.10
C TYR A 32 16.23 -8.10 -1.90
N LEU A 33 16.41 -8.14 -3.22
CA LEU A 33 15.68 -9.10 -4.07
C LEU A 33 16.11 -10.54 -3.76
N LEU A 34 17.41 -10.79 -3.57
CA LEU A 34 17.94 -12.08 -3.13
C LEU A 34 17.45 -12.46 -1.74
N PHE A 35 17.34 -11.50 -0.82
CA PHE A 35 16.72 -11.72 0.49
C PHE A 35 15.26 -12.19 0.36
N LEU A 36 14.45 -11.54 -0.49
CA LEU A 36 13.08 -11.98 -0.75
C LEU A 36 13.01 -13.38 -1.41
N VAL A 37 13.91 -13.68 -2.35
CA VAL A 37 14.05 -15.05 -2.91
C VAL A 37 14.41 -16.05 -1.79
N GLY A 38 15.37 -15.69 -0.94
CA GLY A 38 15.81 -16.50 0.20
C GLY A 38 14.67 -16.79 1.18
N LEU A 39 13.79 -15.82 1.45
CA LEU A 39 12.59 -16.04 2.26
C LEU A 39 11.69 -17.12 1.63
N HIS A 40 11.43 -17.08 0.32
CA HIS A 40 10.60 -18.10 -0.33
C HIS A 40 11.29 -19.47 -0.38
N VAL A 41 12.59 -19.52 -0.65
CA VAL A 41 13.37 -20.78 -0.62
C VAL A 41 13.35 -21.39 0.78
N LEU A 42 13.54 -20.58 1.82
CA LEU A 42 13.50 -21.03 3.21
C LEU A 42 12.16 -21.66 3.56
N HIS A 43 11.04 -21.12 3.04
CA HIS A 43 9.72 -21.73 3.22
C HIS A 43 9.58 -23.06 2.50
N ILE A 44 10.03 -23.16 1.26
CA ILE A 44 10.02 -24.44 0.51
C ILE A 44 10.82 -25.50 1.27
N VAL A 45 12.03 -25.15 1.70
CA VAL A 45 12.91 -26.02 2.48
C VAL A 45 12.28 -26.38 3.83
N GLY A 46 11.69 -25.41 4.53
CA GLY A 46 11.00 -25.65 5.80
C GLY A 46 9.85 -26.65 5.66
N ILE A 47 8.99 -26.47 4.65
CA ILE A 47 7.91 -27.41 4.34
C ILE A 47 8.48 -28.81 4.00
N GLN A 48 9.57 -28.87 3.23
CA GLN A 48 10.20 -30.15 2.85
C GLN A 48 10.84 -30.87 4.04
N LEU A 49 11.51 -30.14 4.93
CA LEU A 49 12.11 -30.71 6.14
C LEU A 49 11.04 -31.28 7.08
N LEU A 50 9.91 -30.58 7.22
CA LEU A 50 8.77 -31.07 7.99
C LEU A 50 8.16 -32.33 7.37
N ALA A 51 8.00 -32.34 6.04
CA ALA A 51 7.54 -33.52 5.30
C ALA A 51 8.51 -34.71 5.43
N ASN A 52 9.82 -34.47 5.42
CA ASN A 52 10.84 -35.52 5.53
C ASN A 52 11.01 -36.04 6.97
N ARG A 53 10.89 -35.19 8.00
CA ARG A 53 10.99 -35.61 9.40
C ARG A 53 9.94 -36.65 9.78
N HIS A 54 8.78 -36.58 9.16
CA HIS A 54 7.75 -37.62 9.31
C HIS A 54 8.22 -38.99 8.83
N ALA A 55 9.05 -39.08 7.79
CA ALA A 55 9.49 -40.37 7.24
C ALA A 55 10.50 -41.10 8.15
N SER A 56 11.09 -40.42 9.14
CA SER A 56 12.14 -40.98 10.01
C SER A 56 11.67 -41.44 11.41
N ASP A 57 10.51 -40.98 11.90
CA ASP A 57 10.00 -41.35 13.24
C ASP A 57 8.93 -42.46 13.11
N SER A 58 9.33 -43.74 13.09
CA SER A 58 8.41 -44.87 12.79
C SER A 58 7.86 -45.70 13.98
N PRO A 59 8.50 -45.85 15.17
CA PRO A 59 7.99 -46.83 16.16
C PRO A 59 6.84 -46.33 17.07
N GLU A 60 6.78 -45.03 17.40
CA GLU A 60 5.63 -44.45 18.13
C GLU A 60 4.46 -44.12 17.18
N LEU A 61 4.78 -43.78 15.94
CA LEU A 61 3.85 -43.51 14.85
C LEU A 61 2.97 -44.72 14.54
N ASP A 62 3.55 -45.92 14.48
CA ASP A 62 2.82 -47.18 14.27
C ASP A 62 1.78 -47.45 15.36
N ARG A 63 2.07 -47.03 16.62
CA ARG A 63 1.15 -47.17 17.76
C ARG A 63 -0.01 -46.16 17.71
N ILE A 64 0.23 -44.97 17.14
CA ILE A 64 -0.78 -43.92 16.98
C ILE A 64 -1.67 -44.20 15.76
N LEU A 65 -1.08 -44.68 14.66
CA LEU A 65 -1.80 -45.12 13.45
C LEU A 65 -2.67 -46.36 13.71
N ALA A 66 -2.36 -47.16 14.73
CA ALA A 66 -3.22 -48.25 15.21
C ALA A 66 -4.50 -47.76 15.94
N ASN A 67 -4.59 -46.46 16.26
CA ASN A 67 -5.78 -45.84 16.86
C ASN A 67 -6.79 -45.43 15.78
N GLN A 68 -7.99 -46.02 15.80
CA GLN A 68 -9.05 -45.81 14.80
C GLN A 68 -9.66 -44.39 14.76
N THR A 69 -9.22 -43.47 15.62
CA THR A 69 -9.75 -42.10 15.71
C THR A 69 -8.99 -41.07 14.86
N VAL A 70 -7.81 -41.41 14.34
CA VAL A 70 -6.99 -40.52 13.50
C VAL A 70 -7.40 -40.73 12.04
N THR A 71 -7.86 -39.67 11.37
CA THR A 71 -8.49 -39.79 10.03
C THR A 71 -7.55 -39.48 8.87
N GLN A 72 -6.46 -38.76 9.15
CA GLN A 72 -5.39 -38.51 8.19
C GLN A 72 -4.14 -39.21 8.70
N PRO A 73 -3.44 -40.05 7.92
CA PRO A 73 -2.21 -40.77 8.32
C PRO A 73 -0.90 -40.10 7.81
N GLN A 74 -0.97 -38.88 7.27
CA GLN A 74 0.21 -38.16 6.75
C GLN A 74 0.76 -37.10 7.73
N SER A 75 2.02 -37.27 8.13
CA SER A 75 2.87 -36.34 8.89
C SER A 75 2.34 -35.86 10.23
N PHE A 76 2.75 -36.54 11.31
CA PHE A 76 2.35 -36.25 12.69
C PHE A 76 3.45 -35.67 13.56
N PHE A 77 3.15 -34.53 14.16
CA PHE A 77 3.77 -34.09 15.42
C PHE A 77 2.78 -34.35 16.54
N VAL A 78 3.26 -34.95 17.63
CA VAL A 78 2.45 -35.26 18.81
C VAL A 78 2.85 -34.32 19.93
N PHE A 79 1.87 -33.77 20.63
CA PHE A 79 2.10 -32.97 21.83
C PHE A 79 0.99 -33.22 22.85
N GLU A 80 1.25 -32.91 24.12
CA GLU A 80 0.24 -33.03 25.19
C GLU A 80 -0.94 -32.10 24.92
N GLU A 81 -2.16 -32.55 25.19
CA GLU A 81 -3.39 -31.80 24.87
C GLU A 81 -3.52 -30.46 25.64
N ASP A 82 -2.83 -30.31 26.76
CA ASP A 82 -2.73 -29.07 27.55
C ASP A 82 -1.50 -28.21 27.19
N GLY A 83 -0.68 -28.69 26.24
CA GLY A 83 0.54 -28.04 25.75
C GLY A 83 0.26 -26.76 24.95
N MET A 84 -0.04 -25.67 25.64
CA MET A 84 -0.38 -24.36 25.05
C MET A 84 0.69 -23.83 24.09
N ILE A 85 1.98 -23.99 24.43
CA ILE A 85 3.08 -23.50 23.59
C ILE A 85 3.10 -24.21 22.24
N SER A 86 2.99 -25.54 22.25
CA SER A 86 2.92 -26.35 21.03
C SER A 86 1.70 -25.99 20.18
N PHE A 87 0.53 -25.85 20.81
CA PHE A 87 -0.68 -25.37 20.14
C PHE A 87 -0.44 -24.01 19.46
N VAL A 88 0.09 -23.02 20.20
CA VAL A 88 0.31 -21.67 19.68
C VAL A 88 1.30 -21.67 18.50
N LEU A 89 2.40 -22.43 18.62
CA LEU A 89 3.39 -22.54 17.57
C LEU A 89 2.79 -23.15 16.30
N TRP A 90 2.06 -24.25 16.38
CA TRP A 90 1.52 -24.91 15.19
C TRP A 90 0.30 -24.23 14.59
N ALA A 91 -0.55 -23.64 15.43
CA ALA A 91 -1.77 -22.96 15.00
C ALA A 91 -1.51 -21.59 14.36
N TYR A 92 -0.60 -20.80 14.93
CA TYR A 92 -0.44 -19.38 14.58
C TYR A 92 0.85 -19.06 13.81
N LEU A 93 1.95 -19.78 14.07
CA LEU A 93 3.25 -19.46 13.46
C LEU A 93 3.22 -19.52 11.92
N PRO A 94 2.67 -20.57 11.27
CA PRO A 94 2.76 -20.69 9.80
C PRO A 94 2.16 -19.48 9.07
N VAL A 95 0.97 -19.05 9.48
CA VAL A 95 0.29 -17.88 8.90
C VAL A 95 1.02 -16.59 9.29
N THR A 96 1.53 -16.48 10.52
CA THR A 96 2.32 -15.32 10.95
C THR A 96 3.54 -15.10 10.07
N VAL A 97 4.29 -16.17 9.76
CA VAL A 97 5.47 -16.04 8.91
C VAL A 97 5.07 -15.61 7.48
N MET A 98 3.96 -16.09 6.93
CA MET A 98 3.45 -15.60 5.64
C MET A 98 3.15 -14.10 5.64
N LEU A 99 2.54 -13.57 6.71
CA LEU A 99 2.27 -12.14 6.83
C LEU A 99 3.55 -11.31 6.97
N VAL A 100 4.58 -11.84 7.63
CA VAL A 100 5.91 -11.20 7.68
C VAL A 100 6.54 -11.15 6.28
N VAL A 101 6.46 -12.24 5.50
CA VAL A 101 6.94 -12.25 4.11
C VAL A 101 6.17 -11.21 3.27
N ALA A 102 4.85 -11.12 3.42
CA ALA A 102 4.04 -10.10 2.75
C ALA A 102 4.44 -8.67 3.14
N ALA A 103 4.75 -8.43 4.42
CA ALA A 103 5.24 -7.13 4.90
C ALA A 103 6.59 -6.72 4.30
N PHE A 104 7.47 -7.68 3.97
CA PHE A 104 8.71 -7.43 3.23
C PHE A 104 8.50 -7.24 1.72
N TRP A 105 7.41 -7.78 1.15
CA TRP A 105 7.07 -7.53 -0.25
C TRP A 105 6.47 -6.14 -0.49
N GLU A 106 5.69 -5.62 0.47
CA GLU A 106 4.94 -4.37 0.32
C GLU A 106 5.80 -3.16 -0.11
N PRO A 107 6.98 -2.89 0.50
CA PRO A 107 7.79 -1.73 0.12
C PRO A 107 8.32 -1.81 -1.31
N LEU A 108 8.61 -3.02 -1.81
CA LEU A 108 9.05 -3.24 -3.20
C LEU A 108 7.94 -2.88 -4.18
N ASP A 109 6.76 -3.45 -3.99
CA ASP A 109 5.60 -3.21 -4.85
C ASP A 109 5.19 -1.72 -4.84
N LEU A 110 5.23 -1.07 -3.68
CA LEU A 110 4.94 0.37 -3.59
C LEU A 110 5.97 1.24 -4.29
N ALA A 111 7.26 0.92 -4.18
CA ALA A 111 8.30 1.64 -4.89
C ALA A 111 8.12 1.56 -6.41
N ILE A 112 7.77 0.38 -6.93
CA ILE A 112 7.53 0.16 -8.36
C ILE A 112 6.34 0.97 -8.85
N ARG A 113 5.21 0.90 -8.12
CA ARG A 113 3.99 1.67 -8.44
C ARG A 113 4.23 3.18 -8.43
N ARG A 114 5.03 3.68 -7.48
CA ARG A 114 5.32 5.11 -7.32
C ARG A 114 6.26 5.64 -8.40
N LEU A 115 7.24 4.85 -8.83
CA LEU A 115 8.27 5.30 -9.77
C LEU A 115 7.87 5.13 -11.24
N GLU A 116 6.84 4.33 -11.52
CA GLU A 116 6.36 4.12 -12.90
C GLU A 116 6.05 5.41 -13.67
N PRO A 117 5.36 6.43 -13.11
CA PRO A 117 5.13 7.70 -13.82
C PRO A 117 6.42 8.39 -14.27
N PHE A 118 7.44 8.45 -13.40
CA PHE A 118 8.72 9.11 -13.70
C PHE A 118 9.52 8.35 -14.75
N ARG A 119 9.40 7.02 -14.76
CA ARG A 119 9.96 6.18 -15.81
C ARG A 119 9.33 6.50 -17.17
N GLN A 120 8.01 6.72 -17.21
CA GLN A 120 7.35 7.10 -18.46
C GLN A 120 7.78 8.50 -18.93
N LEU A 121 7.86 9.46 -18.01
CA LEU A 121 8.33 10.82 -18.32
C LEU A 121 9.79 10.86 -18.82
N SER A 122 10.64 9.95 -18.36
CA SER A 122 12.04 9.90 -18.78
C SER A 122 12.30 8.95 -19.96
N SER A 123 11.26 8.32 -20.50
CA SER A 123 11.37 7.47 -21.68
C SER A 123 11.62 8.30 -22.95
N ARG A 124 12.11 7.64 -24.01
CA ARG A 124 12.34 8.30 -25.31
C ARG A 124 11.06 8.87 -25.91
N GLU A 125 9.94 8.19 -25.73
CA GLU A 125 8.62 8.62 -26.22
C GLU A 125 7.97 9.69 -25.32
N GLY A 126 8.53 9.92 -24.12
CA GLY A 126 7.90 10.72 -23.09
C GLY A 126 6.67 10.07 -22.46
N GLY A 127 6.05 10.80 -21.55
CA GLY A 127 4.85 10.40 -20.84
C GLY A 127 3.67 11.29 -21.19
N ASN A 128 2.54 10.71 -21.55
CA ASN A 128 1.29 11.46 -21.68
C ASN A 128 0.56 11.56 -20.33
N VAL A 129 -0.60 12.21 -20.32
CA VAL A 129 -1.43 12.39 -19.14
C VAL A 129 -1.86 11.06 -18.51
N PHE A 130 -2.29 10.10 -19.30
CA PHE A 130 -2.87 8.85 -18.79
C PHE A 130 -1.83 7.85 -18.27
N ASN A 131 -0.65 7.83 -18.89
CA ASN A 131 0.43 6.90 -18.58
C ASN A 131 1.47 7.50 -17.62
N ALA A 132 1.52 8.82 -17.45
CA ALA A 132 2.43 9.48 -16.53
C ALA A 132 1.73 10.42 -15.54
N LEU A 133 1.32 11.63 -15.97
CA LEU A 133 0.96 12.69 -15.01
C LEU A 133 -0.25 12.36 -14.13
N CYS A 134 -1.31 11.78 -14.71
CA CYS A 134 -2.51 11.32 -14.02
C CYS A 134 -2.48 9.82 -13.68
N LEU A 135 -1.32 9.15 -13.81
CA LEU A 135 -1.18 7.74 -13.43
C LEU A 135 -1.33 7.59 -11.91
N ASN A 136 -2.28 6.75 -11.48
CA ASN A 136 -2.54 6.48 -10.07
C ASN A 136 -2.60 4.98 -9.78
N TYR A 137 -1.46 4.39 -9.42
CA TYR A 137 -1.43 3.02 -8.88
C TYR A 137 -1.45 2.98 -7.36
N THR A 138 -1.06 4.05 -6.67
CA THR A 138 -0.90 4.04 -5.22
C THR A 138 -2.23 4.04 -4.48
N SER A 139 -3.24 4.78 -4.98
CA SER A 139 -4.58 4.83 -4.39
C SER A 139 -5.59 3.86 -5.03
N THR A 140 -5.22 3.20 -6.13
CA THR A 140 -6.07 2.16 -6.74
C THR A 140 -6.16 0.95 -5.81
N PHE A 141 -7.31 0.27 -5.79
CA PHE A 141 -7.45 -0.98 -5.06
C PHE A 141 -6.38 -2.01 -5.47
N GLY A 142 -5.69 -2.61 -4.50
CA GLY A 142 -4.60 -3.56 -4.75
C GLY A 142 -4.95 -4.65 -5.76
N LEU A 143 -6.15 -5.25 -5.66
CA LEU A 143 -6.62 -6.30 -6.57
C LEU A 143 -6.85 -5.82 -8.00
N PHE A 144 -7.09 -4.52 -8.22
CA PHE A 144 -7.35 -3.96 -9.55
C PHE A 144 -6.08 -3.47 -10.27
N ILE A 145 -4.96 -3.38 -9.56
CA ILE A 145 -3.71 -2.89 -10.12
C ILE A 145 -3.15 -3.82 -11.20
N PRO A 146 -3.12 -5.17 -11.04
CA PRO A 146 -2.66 -6.07 -12.09
C PRO A 146 -3.38 -5.86 -13.42
N PHE A 147 -4.72 -5.78 -13.39
CA PHE A 147 -5.54 -5.57 -14.59
C PHE A 147 -5.26 -4.21 -15.27
N ARG A 148 -5.13 -3.14 -14.47
CA ARG A 148 -4.77 -1.80 -15.01
C ARG A 148 -3.34 -1.74 -15.53
N ALA A 149 -2.41 -2.46 -14.90
CA ALA A 149 -1.00 -2.48 -15.28
C ALA A 149 -0.78 -3.22 -16.60
N ILE A 150 -1.39 -4.39 -16.77
CA ILE A 150 -1.28 -5.16 -18.02
C ILE A 150 -1.96 -4.45 -19.19
N ALA A 151 -3.14 -3.85 -18.97
CA ALA A 151 -3.84 -3.06 -19.99
C ALA A 151 -3.01 -1.86 -20.49
N ARG A 152 -2.17 -1.29 -19.62
CA ARG A 152 -1.25 -0.18 -19.95
C ARG A 152 0.16 -0.65 -20.33
N ARG A 153 0.40 -1.96 -20.45
CA ARG A 153 1.71 -2.57 -20.74
C ARG A 153 2.81 -2.19 -19.74
N HIS A 154 2.44 -1.89 -18.49
CA HIS A 154 3.34 -1.57 -17.39
C HIS A 154 3.82 -2.86 -16.69
N TYR A 155 4.62 -3.66 -17.40
CA TYR A 155 4.97 -5.03 -16.97
C TYR A 155 5.64 -5.13 -15.59
N ALA A 156 6.47 -4.17 -15.21
CA ALA A 156 7.09 -4.15 -13.88
C ALA A 156 6.04 -4.02 -12.76
N VAL A 157 5.07 -3.12 -12.94
CA VAL A 157 3.95 -2.93 -12.01
C VAL A 157 3.03 -4.17 -12.01
N PHE A 158 2.83 -4.79 -13.16
CA PHE A 158 2.03 -6.02 -13.26
C PHE A 158 2.67 -7.17 -12.47
N LEU A 159 3.96 -7.48 -12.72
CA LEU A 159 4.67 -8.53 -12.00
C LEU A 159 4.70 -8.28 -10.49
N SER A 160 4.98 -7.04 -10.06
CA SER A 160 5.01 -6.72 -8.63
C SER A 160 3.63 -6.84 -7.98
N ALA A 161 2.58 -6.35 -8.64
CA ALA A 161 1.23 -6.35 -8.08
C ALA A 161 0.64 -7.76 -7.99
N VAL A 162 0.87 -8.61 -9.01
CA VAL A 162 0.45 -10.02 -8.94
C VAL A 162 1.20 -10.74 -7.82
N SER A 163 2.52 -10.58 -7.75
CA SER A 163 3.33 -11.23 -6.71
C SER A 163 2.91 -10.79 -5.30
N PHE A 164 2.61 -9.50 -5.11
CA PHE A 164 2.10 -8.99 -3.85
C PHE A 164 0.71 -9.54 -3.51
N VAL A 165 -0.22 -9.63 -4.47
CA VAL A 165 -1.55 -10.22 -4.24
C VAL A 165 -1.44 -11.70 -3.85
N LEU A 166 -0.61 -12.47 -4.56
CA LEU A 166 -0.38 -13.88 -4.23
C LEU A 166 0.23 -14.03 -2.83
N THR A 167 1.17 -13.16 -2.46
CA THR A 167 1.85 -13.23 -1.16
C THR A 167 0.99 -12.74 0.00
N ALA A 168 0.17 -11.69 -0.20
CA ALA A 168 -0.61 -11.06 0.88
C ALA A 168 -1.99 -11.68 1.08
N ILE A 169 -2.54 -12.38 0.08
CA ILE A 169 -3.90 -12.96 0.13
C ILE A 169 -3.85 -14.49 0.00
N VAL A 170 -3.27 -15.00 -1.09
CA VAL A 170 -3.38 -16.43 -1.42
C VAL A 170 -2.51 -17.28 -0.51
N LEU A 171 -1.24 -16.91 -0.31
CA LEU A 171 -0.32 -17.68 0.53
C LEU A 171 -0.79 -17.82 1.99
N PRO A 172 -1.23 -16.77 2.71
CA PRO A 172 -1.79 -16.91 4.05
C PRO A 172 -2.99 -17.85 4.10
N ALA A 173 -3.90 -17.75 3.12
CA ALA A 173 -5.09 -18.59 3.05
C ALA A 173 -4.80 -20.07 2.75
N MET A 174 -3.80 -20.36 1.91
CA MET A 174 -3.38 -21.74 1.66
C MET A 174 -2.55 -22.28 2.83
N THR A 175 -1.73 -21.44 3.46
CA THR A 175 -0.88 -21.84 4.59
C THR A 175 -1.71 -22.14 5.83
N SER A 176 -2.86 -21.48 6.03
CA SER A 176 -3.75 -21.74 7.17
C SER A 176 -4.40 -23.13 7.15
N VAL A 177 -4.29 -23.87 6.04
CA VAL A 177 -4.82 -25.22 5.87
C VAL A 177 -3.75 -26.28 5.55
N ILE A 178 -2.46 -25.93 5.58
CA ILE A 178 -1.39 -26.93 5.46
C ILE A 178 -1.42 -27.88 6.66
N PHE A 179 -1.55 -27.30 7.86
CA PHE A 179 -1.56 -28.01 9.14
C PHE A 179 -2.98 -28.04 9.71
N SER A 180 -3.40 -29.20 10.19
CA SER A 180 -4.63 -29.37 10.97
C SER A 180 -4.32 -30.04 12.29
N ILE A 181 -4.96 -29.57 13.36
CA ILE A 181 -4.80 -30.15 14.69
C ILE A 181 -5.93 -31.14 14.90
N GLU A 182 -5.60 -32.42 14.89
CA GLU A 182 -6.49 -33.52 15.23
C GLU A 182 -6.41 -33.78 16.74
N TRP A 183 -7.52 -33.52 17.42
CA TRP A 183 -7.67 -33.82 18.84
C TRP A 183 -8.06 -35.29 18.94
N GLY A 184 -7.15 -36.17 19.37
CA GLY A 184 -7.38 -37.62 19.49
C GLY A 184 -6.87 -38.12 20.83
N SER A 185 -7.74 -38.69 21.69
CA SER A 185 -7.22 -39.31 22.90
C SER A 185 -6.48 -40.57 22.44
N LEU A 186 -5.20 -40.68 22.76
CA LEU A 186 -4.55 -41.98 22.84
C LEU A 186 -5.09 -42.68 24.10
N SER A 187 -6.42 -42.85 24.19
CA SER A 187 -7.02 -43.75 25.15
C SER A 187 -6.65 -45.16 24.70
N PHE A 188 -5.52 -45.64 25.19
CA PHE A 188 -5.15 -47.05 25.08
C PHE A 188 -6.30 -47.89 25.65
N SER A 189 -7.09 -48.50 24.76
CA SER A 189 -8.30 -49.30 24.97
C SER A 189 -9.62 -48.55 25.19
N ALA A 190 -10.64 -49.02 24.48
CA ALA A 190 -12.05 -48.73 24.72
C ALA A 190 -12.41 -49.10 26.16
N GLY A 191 -12.40 -48.11 27.06
CA GLY A 191 -12.74 -48.30 28.48
C GLY A 191 -11.85 -47.58 29.49
N ARG A 192 -10.71 -46.99 29.09
CA ARG A 192 -9.91 -46.14 30.00
C ARG A 192 -10.15 -44.65 29.74
N THR A 193 -10.85 -44.00 30.67
CA THR A 193 -11.05 -42.54 30.72
C THR A 193 -9.90 -41.79 31.41
N SER A 194 -9.00 -42.50 32.08
CA SER A 194 -7.82 -41.95 32.76
C SER A 194 -6.54 -42.33 32.02
N GLY A 195 -5.98 -41.37 31.29
CA GLY A 195 -4.70 -41.48 30.58
C GLY A 195 -4.26 -40.12 30.04
N PRO A 196 -2.96 -39.94 29.73
CA PRO A 196 -2.47 -38.72 29.11
C PRO A 196 -3.16 -38.51 27.77
N LYS A 197 -3.73 -37.32 27.58
CA LYS A 197 -4.38 -36.90 26.34
C LYS A 197 -3.38 -36.17 25.48
N TYR A 198 -3.39 -36.47 24.19
CA TYR A 198 -2.46 -35.87 23.23
C TYR A 198 -3.25 -35.21 22.10
N ALA A 199 -2.60 -34.26 21.43
CA ALA A 199 -3.04 -33.67 20.19
C ALA A 199 -2.02 -33.99 19.10
N VAL A 200 -2.52 -34.18 17.89
CA VAL A 200 -1.73 -34.59 16.74
C VAL A 200 -1.86 -33.54 15.65
N ILE A 201 -0.74 -33.11 15.07
CA ILE A 201 -0.76 -32.20 13.91
C ILE A 201 -0.63 -33.04 12.66
N ALA A 202 -1.66 -33.04 11.81
CA ALA A 202 -1.60 -33.62 10.47
C ALA A 202 -1.18 -32.56 9.45
N MET A 203 -0.47 -32.96 8.39
CA MET A 203 -0.12 -32.08 7.28
C MET A 203 -0.60 -32.65 5.95
N SER A 204 -1.29 -31.80 5.17
CA SER A 204 -1.80 -32.17 3.86
C SER A 204 -0.71 -32.11 2.80
N SER A 205 -0.31 -33.27 2.26
CA SER A 205 0.71 -33.36 1.19
C SER A 205 0.31 -32.56 -0.05
N THR A 206 -0.95 -32.64 -0.49
CA THR A 206 -1.45 -31.94 -1.67
C THR A 206 -1.37 -30.42 -1.52
N ILE A 207 -1.80 -29.89 -0.37
CA ILE A 207 -1.76 -28.45 -0.10
C ILE A 207 -0.31 -27.99 0.07
N ALA A 208 0.52 -28.77 0.74
CA ALA A 208 1.95 -28.48 0.90
C ALA A 208 2.67 -28.36 -0.44
N VAL A 209 2.45 -29.30 -1.36
CA VAL A 209 3.01 -29.26 -2.72
C VAL A 209 2.48 -28.04 -3.48
N ALA A 210 1.19 -27.74 -3.37
CA ALA A 210 0.60 -26.56 -4.01
C ALA A 210 1.20 -25.23 -3.49
N VAL A 211 1.45 -25.13 -2.18
CA VAL A 211 2.10 -23.96 -1.56
C VAL A 211 3.57 -23.86 -1.96
N GLN A 212 4.31 -24.97 -1.99
CA GLN A 212 5.69 -25.00 -2.48
C GLN A 212 5.77 -24.57 -3.96
N ALA A 213 4.86 -25.07 -4.81
CA ALA A 213 4.77 -24.67 -6.20
C ALA A 213 4.47 -23.17 -6.35
N MET A 214 3.56 -22.63 -5.53
CA MET A 214 3.26 -21.18 -5.50
C MET A 214 4.50 -20.35 -5.12
N HIS A 215 5.28 -20.79 -4.13
CA HIS A 215 6.55 -20.15 -3.81
C HIS A 215 7.54 -20.23 -4.97
N GLY A 216 7.61 -21.35 -5.69
CA GLY A 216 8.42 -21.49 -6.91
C GLY A 216 8.03 -20.48 -8.01
N VAL A 217 6.72 -20.30 -8.24
CA VAL A 217 6.20 -19.29 -9.17
C VAL A 217 6.60 -17.89 -8.72
N LEU A 218 6.45 -17.57 -7.43
CA LEU A 218 6.85 -16.27 -6.88
C LEU A 218 8.36 -16.00 -7.02
N ILE A 219 9.21 -17.02 -6.84
CA ILE A 219 10.64 -16.91 -7.09
C ILE A 219 10.90 -16.59 -8.56
N ALA A 220 10.28 -17.31 -9.50
CA ALA A 220 10.43 -17.05 -10.93
C ALA A 220 9.98 -15.63 -11.31
N MET A 221 8.83 -15.18 -10.78
CA MET A 221 8.33 -13.81 -10.98
C MET A 221 9.26 -12.76 -10.38
N LEU A 222 9.85 -13.02 -9.21
CA LEU A 222 10.79 -12.11 -8.55
C LEU A 222 12.13 -12.03 -9.28
N VAL A 223 12.63 -13.13 -9.82
CA VAL A 223 13.83 -13.14 -10.69
C VAL A 223 13.57 -12.36 -11.97
N ALA A 224 12.45 -12.62 -12.65
CA ALA A 224 12.05 -11.87 -13.84
C ALA A 224 11.90 -10.37 -13.53
N LEU A 225 11.25 -10.04 -12.41
CA LEU A 225 11.12 -8.67 -11.94
C LEU A 225 12.50 -8.06 -11.65
N GLY A 226 13.41 -8.79 -11.00
CA GLY A 226 14.77 -8.34 -10.75
C GLY A 226 15.52 -7.98 -12.03
N VAL A 227 15.46 -8.83 -13.06
CA VAL A 227 16.04 -8.53 -14.38
C VAL A 227 15.43 -7.26 -14.98
N VAL A 228 14.10 -7.12 -14.93
CA VAL A 228 13.39 -5.94 -15.41
C VAL A 228 13.81 -4.68 -14.64
N LEU A 229 13.94 -4.76 -13.33
CA LEU A 229 14.33 -3.62 -12.49
C LEU A 229 15.80 -3.24 -12.66
N GLN A 230 16.68 -4.20 -12.97
CA GLN A 230 18.09 -3.89 -13.23
C GLN A 230 18.29 -3.23 -14.59
N THR A 231 17.59 -3.71 -15.61
CA THR A 231 17.69 -3.19 -16.98
C THR A 231 16.99 -1.84 -17.16
N ARG A 232 15.91 -1.57 -16.41
CA ARG A 232 15.17 -0.30 -16.51
C ARG A 232 15.85 0.82 -15.72
N ARG A 233 16.04 1.97 -16.38
CA ARG A 233 16.43 3.23 -15.73
C ARG A 233 15.21 3.95 -15.17
N THR A 234 15.40 4.64 -14.04
CA THR A 234 14.33 5.40 -13.37
C THR A 234 14.17 6.82 -13.92
N GLY A 235 15.22 7.40 -14.50
CA GLY A 235 15.21 8.78 -14.98
C GLY A 235 15.22 9.83 -13.88
N LEU A 236 15.79 9.49 -12.70
CA LEU A 236 15.76 10.35 -11.52
C LEU A 236 17.16 10.48 -10.91
N TYR A 237 17.50 11.68 -10.43
CA TYR A 237 18.74 11.94 -9.67
C TYR A 237 18.64 11.51 -8.21
N ARG A 238 17.43 11.49 -7.68
CA ARG A 238 17.12 11.19 -6.28
C ARG A 238 15.70 10.65 -6.17
N ASP A 239 15.36 10.22 -4.97
CA ASP A 239 13.98 9.89 -4.64
C ASP A 239 13.08 11.13 -4.74
N PRO A 240 12.02 11.14 -5.55
CA PRO A 240 11.11 12.29 -5.69
C PRO A 240 10.14 12.36 -4.49
N LYS A 241 10.64 12.18 -3.26
CA LYS A 241 9.83 12.24 -2.04
C LYS A 241 9.50 13.70 -1.70
N GLY A 242 8.32 13.89 -1.13
CA GLY A 242 7.90 15.21 -0.67
C GLY A 242 7.55 16.17 -1.79
N LEU A 243 6.94 17.28 -1.38
CA LEU A 243 6.42 18.31 -2.28
C LEU A 243 7.57 19.07 -2.95
N ALA A 244 8.69 19.27 -2.24
CA ALA A 244 9.88 19.88 -2.80
C ALA A 244 10.47 19.03 -3.94
N GLY A 245 10.46 17.70 -3.82
CA GLY A 245 10.94 16.80 -4.87
C GLY A 245 10.23 17.04 -6.21
N LEU A 246 8.90 17.24 -6.19
CA LEU A 246 8.14 17.58 -7.39
C LEU A 246 8.35 19.03 -7.84
N ALA A 247 8.40 19.99 -6.89
CA ALA A 247 8.66 21.40 -7.19
C ALA A 247 9.97 21.59 -7.97
N THR A 248 10.99 20.79 -7.66
CA THR A 248 12.29 20.87 -8.36
C THR A 248 12.24 20.51 -9.84
N PHE A 249 11.21 19.80 -10.31
CA PHE A 249 11.03 19.48 -11.73
C PHE A 249 10.34 20.60 -12.51
N ILE A 250 9.83 21.63 -11.85
CA ILE A 250 9.16 22.77 -12.51
C ILE A 250 9.73 24.13 -12.05
N SER A 251 10.70 24.15 -11.14
CA SER A 251 11.24 25.36 -10.52
C SER A 251 12.01 26.28 -11.48
N ASP A 252 12.68 25.71 -12.48
CA ASP A 252 13.46 26.49 -13.45
C ASP A 252 12.75 26.62 -14.81
N ALA A 253 11.50 26.17 -14.93
CA ALA A 253 10.79 26.10 -16.20
C ALA A 253 10.71 27.47 -16.92
N ASP A 254 10.43 28.56 -16.19
CA ASP A 254 10.40 29.92 -16.74
C ASP A 254 11.76 30.38 -17.24
N ARG A 255 12.85 30.02 -16.53
CA ARG A 255 14.23 30.39 -16.88
C ARG A 255 14.74 29.61 -18.10
N THR A 256 14.12 28.46 -18.39
CA THR A 256 14.43 27.61 -19.54
C THR A 256 13.56 27.89 -20.77
N GLY A 257 12.57 28.78 -20.68
CA GLY A 257 11.61 29.03 -21.76
C GLY A 257 10.65 27.86 -22.03
N LEU A 258 10.46 26.97 -21.05
CA LEU A 258 9.58 25.81 -21.19
C LEU A 258 8.10 26.22 -21.05
N ASN A 259 7.25 25.66 -21.90
CA ASN A 259 5.80 25.90 -21.86
C ASN A 259 5.08 25.18 -20.70
N THR A 260 5.78 24.40 -19.89
CA THR A 260 5.16 23.55 -18.84
C THR A 260 4.38 24.36 -17.81
N LEU A 261 4.98 25.42 -17.25
CA LEU A 261 4.31 26.28 -16.28
C LEU A 261 3.14 27.02 -16.92
N ASN A 262 3.37 27.64 -18.09
CA ASN A 262 2.32 28.32 -18.84
C ASN A 262 1.11 27.42 -19.10
N LEU A 263 1.33 26.16 -19.48
CA LEU A 263 0.28 25.18 -19.72
C LEU A 263 -0.49 24.83 -18.43
N LEU A 264 0.22 24.55 -17.33
CA LEU A 264 -0.40 24.17 -16.06
C LEU A 264 -1.14 25.35 -15.40
N GLN A 265 -0.60 26.56 -15.52
CA GLN A 265 -1.19 27.80 -14.99
C GLN A 265 -2.44 28.25 -15.74
N GLN A 266 -2.72 27.71 -16.93
CA GLN A 266 -4.00 27.93 -17.62
C GLN A 266 -5.14 27.07 -17.03
N ILE A 267 -4.81 25.99 -16.30
CA ILE A 267 -5.81 25.13 -15.66
C ILE A 267 -6.14 25.70 -14.28
N PRO A 268 -7.42 25.94 -13.94
CA PRO A 268 -7.80 26.43 -12.61
C PRO A 268 -7.27 25.51 -11.50
N SER A 269 -6.66 26.08 -10.46
CA SER A 269 -6.03 25.25 -9.42
C SER A 269 -7.04 24.43 -8.60
N TYR A 270 -8.33 24.77 -8.66
CA TYR A 270 -9.46 24.04 -8.08
C TYR A 270 -10.25 23.17 -9.07
N ALA A 271 -9.76 22.98 -10.30
CA ALA A 271 -10.39 22.15 -11.35
C ALA A 271 -10.69 20.71 -10.89
N HIS A 272 -11.58 19.97 -11.54
CA HIS A 272 -11.78 18.54 -11.22
C HIS A 272 -10.69 17.67 -11.87
N SER A 273 -10.42 16.47 -11.33
CA SER A 273 -9.40 15.56 -11.87
C SER A 273 -9.66 15.14 -13.33
N SER A 274 -10.92 15.01 -13.73
CA SER A 274 -11.28 14.76 -15.14
C SER A 274 -10.95 15.95 -16.03
N SER A 275 -11.15 17.18 -15.54
CA SER A 275 -10.84 18.40 -16.27
C SER A 275 -9.34 18.53 -16.53
N ILE A 276 -8.49 18.19 -15.56
CA ILE A 276 -7.03 18.12 -15.78
C ILE A 276 -6.71 17.11 -16.89
N THR A 277 -7.40 15.98 -16.88
CA THR A 277 -7.17 14.92 -17.85
C THR A 277 -7.53 15.35 -19.27
N SER A 278 -8.68 16.00 -19.45
CA SER A 278 -9.11 16.58 -20.72
C SER A 278 -8.22 17.75 -21.15
N ALA A 279 -7.87 18.64 -20.21
CA ALA A 279 -7.07 19.84 -20.43
C ALA A 279 -5.65 19.57 -20.90
N LEU A 280 -5.08 18.43 -20.54
CA LEU A 280 -3.73 18.04 -20.92
C LEU A 280 -3.73 16.96 -22.01
N GLN A 281 -4.91 16.56 -22.51
CA GLN A 281 -5.03 15.51 -23.52
C GLN A 281 -4.30 15.93 -24.80
N GLY A 282 -3.46 15.02 -25.31
CA GLY A 282 -2.63 15.27 -26.49
C GLY A 282 -1.28 15.94 -26.20
N VAL A 283 -0.99 16.31 -24.95
CA VAL A 283 0.32 16.83 -24.55
C VAL A 283 1.24 15.70 -24.11
N THR A 284 2.45 15.68 -24.65
CA THR A 284 3.53 14.78 -24.23
C THR A 284 4.43 15.51 -23.25
N PHE A 285 4.82 14.84 -22.17
CA PHE A 285 5.68 15.41 -21.13
C PHE A 285 6.97 14.62 -21.01
N ARG A 286 8.10 15.30 -20.87
CA ARG A 286 9.41 14.67 -20.74
C ARG A 286 10.22 15.26 -19.60
N LEU A 287 10.91 14.40 -18.85
CA LEU A 287 11.94 14.81 -17.92
C LEU A 287 13.28 14.81 -18.65
N ALA A 288 13.89 15.99 -18.80
CA ALA A 288 15.11 16.16 -19.58
C ALA A 288 16.02 17.26 -19.01
N HIS A 289 17.25 17.31 -19.52
CA HIS A 289 18.21 18.35 -19.17
C HIS A 289 18.02 19.60 -20.02
N PHE A 290 18.05 20.75 -19.38
CA PHE A 290 17.96 22.06 -20.01
C PHE A 290 19.07 22.96 -19.51
N SER A 291 19.46 23.93 -20.34
CA SER A 291 20.40 24.97 -19.98
C SER A 291 19.65 26.17 -19.42
N VAL A 292 20.11 26.67 -18.29
CA VAL A 292 19.62 27.89 -17.64
C VAL A 292 20.73 28.91 -17.64
N TYR A 293 20.44 30.10 -18.13
CA TYR A 293 21.33 31.25 -18.01
C TYR A 293 21.14 31.88 -16.63
N ASN A 294 22.24 32.01 -15.90
CA ASN A 294 22.26 32.64 -14.59
C ASN A 294 22.49 34.16 -14.71
N ALA A 295 22.11 34.89 -13.66
CA ALA A 295 22.26 36.33 -13.61
C ALA A 295 23.74 36.78 -13.64
N ASP A 296 24.66 35.90 -13.23
CA ASP A 296 26.11 36.09 -13.29
C ASP A 296 26.70 35.81 -14.69
N GLY A 297 25.87 35.49 -15.69
CA GLY A 297 26.29 35.13 -17.04
C GLY A 297 26.74 33.67 -17.20
N SER A 298 26.78 32.89 -16.13
CA SER A 298 27.12 31.46 -16.20
C SER A 298 25.98 30.63 -16.77
N ILE A 299 26.31 29.52 -17.43
CA ILE A 299 25.33 28.54 -17.91
C ILE A 299 25.30 27.37 -16.95
N SER A 300 24.15 27.15 -16.30
CA SER A 300 23.91 26.00 -15.44
C SER A 300 23.00 24.98 -16.12
N ARG A 301 23.16 23.70 -15.77
CA ARG A 301 22.31 22.62 -16.27
C ARG A 301 21.29 22.24 -15.21
N THR A 302 20.01 22.21 -15.60
CA THR A 302 18.89 21.80 -14.75
C THR A 302 18.19 20.58 -15.34
N TYR A 303 17.44 19.83 -14.53
CA TYR A 303 16.63 18.69 -14.95
C TYR A 303 15.15 18.99 -14.70
N GLN A 304 14.39 19.28 -15.75
CA GLN A 304 13.04 19.83 -15.67
C GLN A 304 12.04 18.97 -16.45
N LEU A 305 10.77 19.11 -16.07
CA LEU A 305 9.61 18.60 -16.78
C LEU A 305 9.27 19.57 -17.91
N ALA A 306 9.43 19.11 -19.15
CA ALA A 306 9.03 19.82 -20.35
C ALA A 306 7.69 19.31 -20.87
N ALA A 307 6.81 20.23 -21.25
CA ALA A 307 5.61 19.96 -22.02
C ALA A 307 5.91 20.16 -23.50
N GLU A 308 5.87 19.09 -24.27
CA GLU A 308 5.89 19.11 -25.73
C GLU A 308 4.45 19.30 -26.22
N SER A 309 4.05 20.56 -26.35
CA SER A 309 2.77 20.97 -26.91
C SER A 309 2.98 21.88 -28.12
N ARG A 310 2.00 21.92 -29.03
CA ARG A 310 2.01 22.87 -30.15
C ARG A 310 1.99 24.30 -29.60
N ALA A 311 2.72 25.21 -30.26
CA ALA A 311 2.65 26.63 -29.93
C ALA A 311 1.19 27.11 -29.96
N GLY A 312 0.78 27.87 -28.95
CA GLY A 312 -0.61 28.35 -28.83
C GLY A 312 -1.64 27.32 -28.35
N TYR A 313 -1.21 26.16 -27.81
CA TYR A 313 -2.16 25.23 -27.19
C TYR A 313 -2.88 25.87 -26.00
N ILE A 314 -4.20 25.88 -26.08
CA ILE A 314 -5.10 26.33 -25.01
C ILE A 314 -5.84 25.10 -24.47
N PRO A 315 -5.75 24.81 -23.16
CA PRO A 315 -6.46 23.70 -22.54
C PRO A 315 -7.97 23.75 -22.80
N ALA A 316 -8.52 22.66 -23.30
CA ALA A 316 -9.97 22.49 -23.43
C ALA A 316 -10.59 22.19 -22.06
N VAL A 317 -11.04 23.23 -21.35
CA VAL A 317 -11.66 23.13 -20.02
C VAL A 317 -13.14 23.49 -20.12
N GLY A 318 -14.04 22.51 -20.00
CA GLY A 318 -15.50 22.77 -20.06
C GLY A 318 -16.01 23.57 -18.85
N GLN A 319 -17.10 24.33 -18.98
CA GLN A 319 -17.64 25.22 -17.92
C GLN A 319 -17.86 24.52 -16.56
N GLN A 320 -18.30 23.26 -16.53
CA GLN A 320 -18.45 22.48 -15.28
C GLN A 320 -17.13 22.30 -14.50
N SER A 321 -16.00 22.42 -15.19
CA SER A 321 -14.65 22.30 -14.60
C SER A 321 -14.26 23.47 -13.70
N TYR A 322 -14.95 24.62 -13.84
CA TYR A 322 -14.76 25.80 -13.00
C TYR A 322 -15.66 25.79 -11.76
N GLN A 323 -16.59 24.83 -11.63
CA GLN A 323 -17.51 24.79 -10.49
C GLN A 323 -16.76 24.46 -9.20
N PHE A 324 -16.63 25.45 -8.32
CA PHE A 324 -16.02 25.27 -7.00
C PHE A 324 -16.80 24.26 -6.13
N HIS A 325 -18.13 24.37 -6.14
CA HIS A 325 -19.05 23.54 -5.38
C HIS A 325 -19.64 22.41 -6.24
N GLY A 326 -20.02 21.28 -5.62
CA GLY A 326 -20.64 20.14 -6.32
C GLY A 326 -20.24 18.77 -5.74
N GLN A 327 -20.50 17.69 -6.47
CA GLN A 327 -20.06 16.34 -6.09
C GLN A 327 -18.53 16.18 -6.25
N ARG A 328 -17.78 16.66 -5.26
CA ARG A 328 -16.30 16.62 -5.18
C ARG A 328 -15.79 15.23 -4.77
N THR A 329 -16.12 14.23 -5.57
CA THR A 329 -15.81 12.81 -5.26
C THR A 329 -14.32 12.48 -5.32
N ASP A 330 -13.52 13.33 -5.96
CA ASP A 330 -12.07 13.23 -6.09
C ASP A 330 -11.29 13.95 -4.97
N ALA A 331 -11.93 14.80 -4.18
CA ALA A 331 -11.31 15.61 -3.13
C ALA A 331 -10.90 14.82 -1.87
N THR A 332 -11.70 13.82 -1.46
CA THR A 332 -11.43 13.00 -0.27
C THR A 332 -10.52 11.81 -0.55
N GLY A 333 -10.35 11.43 -1.82
CA GLY A 333 -9.75 10.15 -2.21
C GLY A 333 -10.74 8.99 -2.04
N PHE A 334 -10.66 8.02 -2.95
CA PHE A 334 -11.64 6.92 -3.06
C PHE A 334 -11.90 6.21 -1.72
N TRP A 335 -10.82 5.85 -1.00
CA TRP A 335 -10.87 5.02 0.21
C TRP A 335 -11.25 5.75 1.50
N LEU A 336 -11.06 7.07 1.58
CA LEU A 336 -11.44 7.84 2.78
C LEU A 336 -12.92 8.26 2.76
N ARG A 337 -13.66 7.93 1.69
CA ARG A 337 -15.11 8.12 1.69
C ARG A 337 -15.74 7.18 2.70
N LYS A 338 -16.64 7.70 3.54
CA LYS A 338 -17.34 6.93 4.59
C LYS A 338 -17.90 5.61 4.07
N ARG A 339 -18.57 5.63 2.91
CA ARG A 339 -19.14 4.41 2.28
C ARG A 339 -18.09 3.33 2.00
N MET A 340 -16.87 3.71 1.60
CA MET A 340 -15.81 2.76 1.29
C MET A 340 -15.14 2.22 2.54
N ALA A 341 -15.01 3.04 3.59
CA ALA A 341 -14.54 2.59 4.90
C ALA A 341 -15.51 1.56 5.53
N TRP A 342 -16.81 1.84 5.48
CA TRP A 342 -17.85 0.90 5.91
C TRP A 342 -17.90 -0.37 5.05
N LEU A 343 -17.67 -0.26 3.74
CA LEU A 343 -17.61 -1.42 2.86
C LEU A 343 -16.43 -2.35 3.23
N ALA A 344 -15.25 -1.79 3.55
CA ALA A 344 -14.10 -2.59 3.97
C ALA A 344 -14.41 -3.42 5.21
N GLU A 345 -15.08 -2.80 6.19
CA GLU A 345 -15.51 -3.47 7.41
C GLU A 345 -16.57 -4.54 7.11
N PHE A 346 -17.58 -4.20 6.32
CA PHE A 346 -18.63 -5.13 5.90
C PHE A 346 -18.08 -6.39 5.24
N VAL A 347 -17.04 -6.27 4.39
CA VAL A 347 -16.37 -7.43 3.77
C VAL A 347 -15.71 -8.34 4.81
N ILE A 348 -15.08 -7.79 5.85
CA ILE A 348 -14.47 -8.58 6.93
C ILE A 348 -15.56 -9.37 7.69
N TRP A 349 -16.67 -8.71 8.04
CA TRP A 349 -17.76 -9.34 8.80
C TRP A 349 -18.58 -10.35 7.99
N ILE A 350 -18.87 -10.07 6.70
CA ILE A 350 -19.53 -11.06 5.83
C ILE A 350 -18.69 -12.32 5.74
N GLY A 351 -17.36 -12.20 5.63
CA GLY A 351 -16.50 -13.38 5.59
C GLY A 351 -16.76 -14.32 6.76
N GLN A 352 -16.82 -13.77 7.97
CA GLN A 352 -17.11 -14.52 9.18
C GLN A 352 -18.54 -15.08 9.18
N ALA A 353 -19.54 -14.25 8.85
CA ALA A 353 -20.94 -14.67 8.80
C ALA A 353 -21.19 -15.77 7.74
N SER A 354 -20.54 -15.66 6.57
CA SER A 354 -20.61 -16.65 5.49
C SER A 354 -20.06 -18.00 5.92
N VAL A 355 -19.07 -18.00 6.82
CA VAL A 355 -18.45 -19.21 7.35
C VAL A 355 -19.30 -19.83 8.44
N ILE A 356 -19.89 -19.04 9.33
CA ILE A 356 -20.92 -19.53 10.27
C ILE A 356 -22.06 -20.17 9.48
N ALA A 357 -22.53 -19.51 8.43
CA ALA A 357 -23.56 -20.05 7.55
C ALA A 357 -23.08 -21.32 6.81
N ALA A 358 -21.84 -21.34 6.29
CA ALA A 358 -21.29 -22.51 5.61
C ALA A 358 -21.20 -23.70 6.57
N ILE A 359 -20.70 -23.51 7.79
CA ILE A 359 -20.67 -24.54 8.83
C ILE A 359 -22.09 -25.07 9.08
N TYR A 360 -23.06 -24.19 9.29
CA TYR A 360 -24.47 -24.55 9.51
C TYR A 360 -25.10 -25.31 8.32
N TYR A 361 -24.96 -24.82 7.09
CA TYR A 361 -25.53 -25.43 5.90
C TYR A 361 -24.86 -26.76 5.55
N VAL A 362 -23.54 -26.82 5.65
CA VAL A 362 -22.77 -28.03 5.33
C VAL A 362 -23.01 -29.10 6.41
N ALA A 363 -23.17 -28.72 7.69
CA ALA A 363 -23.63 -29.61 8.77
C ALA A 363 -24.98 -30.26 8.43
N ARG A 364 -25.89 -29.51 7.81
CA ARG A 364 -27.24 -29.97 7.48
C ARG A 364 -27.31 -30.95 6.30
N PHE A 365 -26.38 -30.89 5.34
CA PHE A 365 -26.59 -31.56 4.04
C PHE A 365 -25.60 -32.66 3.66
N SER A 366 -24.36 -32.69 4.16
CA SER A 366 -23.31 -33.23 3.28
C SER A 366 -22.38 -34.34 3.75
N GLY A 367 -22.54 -35.08 4.87
CA GLY A 367 -21.70 -36.29 5.17
C GLY A 367 -20.15 -36.23 4.99
N LEU A 368 -19.57 -35.06 4.69
CA LEU A 368 -18.20 -34.81 4.25
C LEU A 368 -17.55 -34.08 5.42
N GLY A 369 -17.09 -34.80 6.45
CA GLY A 369 -16.68 -34.19 7.72
C GLY A 369 -15.46 -33.26 7.60
N THR A 370 -14.40 -33.71 6.93
CA THR A 370 -13.08 -33.07 6.99
C THR A 370 -12.88 -31.90 6.00
N SER A 371 -13.58 -31.91 4.87
CA SER A 371 -13.48 -30.83 3.86
C SER A 371 -14.14 -29.52 4.30
N ARG A 372 -15.05 -29.56 5.29
CA ARG A 372 -15.80 -28.39 5.78
C ARG A 372 -14.88 -27.38 6.46
N ILE A 373 -14.02 -27.86 7.36
CA ILE A 373 -13.12 -27.02 8.16
C ILE A 373 -12.09 -26.35 7.24
N ILE A 374 -11.57 -27.10 6.27
CA ILE A 374 -10.62 -26.60 5.27
C ILE A 374 -11.25 -25.47 4.46
N VAL A 375 -12.44 -25.68 3.89
CA VAL A 375 -13.15 -24.65 3.11
C VAL A 375 -13.45 -23.42 3.97
N SER A 376 -13.96 -23.61 5.18
CA SER A 376 -14.27 -22.53 6.11
C SER A 376 -13.04 -21.68 6.45
N LYS A 377 -11.91 -22.32 6.81
CA LYS A 377 -10.65 -21.62 7.10
C LYS A 377 -10.16 -20.79 5.91
N VAL A 378 -10.16 -21.38 4.71
CA VAL A 378 -9.74 -20.68 3.49
C VAL A 378 -10.64 -19.48 3.22
N VAL A 379 -11.96 -19.65 3.30
CA VAL A 379 -12.94 -18.57 3.06
C VAL A 379 -12.75 -17.44 4.06
N VAL A 380 -12.70 -17.72 5.37
CA VAL A 380 -12.44 -16.69 6.40
C VAL A 380 -11.13 -15.95 6.10
N THR A 381 -10.05 -16.70 5.86
CA THR A 381 -8.73 -16.10 5.67
C THR A 381 -8.70 -15.23 4.41
N LEU A 382 -9.36 -15.63 3.33
CA LEU A 382 -9.50 -14.83 2.11
C LEU A 382 -10.28 -13.54 2.36
N PHE A 383 -11.42 -13.59 3.04
CA PHE A 383 -12.20 -12.38 3.32
C PHE A 383 -11.44 -11.42 4.25
N ILE A 384 -10.76 -11.94 5.28
CA ILE A 384 -9.94 -11.10 6.17
C ILE A 384 -8.77 -10.48 5.40
N THR A 385 -8.05 -11.25 4.57
CA THR A 385 -6.90 -10.72 3.80
C THR A 385 -7.32 -9.73 2.71
N VAL A 386 -8.45 -9.96 2.04
CA VAL A 386 -9.05 -9.00 1.10
C VAL A 386 -9.48 -7.72 1.81
N GLY A 387 -10.19 -7.84 2.95
CA GLY A 387 -10.55 -6.72 3.81
C GLY A 387 -9.32 -5.96 4.33
N GLY A 388 -8.26 -6.68 4.68
CA GLY A 388 -6.97 -6.11 5.06
C GLY A 388 -6.31 -5.32 3.95
N MET A 389 -6.36 -5.77 2.70
CA MET A 389 -5.88 -5.00 1.56
C MET A 389 -6.70 -3.72 1.33
N MET A 390 -8.01 -3.75 1.60
CA MET A 390 -8.86 -2.55 1.58
C MET A 390 -8.43 -1.58 2.69
N TRP A 391 -8.18 -2.09 3.89
CA TRP A 391 -7.73 -1.28 5.03
C TRP A 391 -6.34 -0.68 4.82
N MET A 392 -5.40 -1.42 4.23
CA MET A 392 -4.11 -0.87 3.76
C MET A 392 -4.31 0.28 2.77
N SER A 393 -5.32 0.20 1.90
CA SER A 393 -5.63 1.25 0.93
C SER A 393 -6.21 2.51 1.61
N ILE A 394 -7.02 2.32 2.67
CA ILE A 394 -7.51 3.39 3.54
C ILE A 394 -6.34 4.04 4.29
N GLN A 395 -5.48 3.25 4.92
CA GLN A 395 -4.30 3.72 5.63
C GLN A 395 -3.38 4.54 4.74
N ARG A 396 -3.10 4.04 3.53
CA ARG A 396 -2.24 4.75 2.57
C ARG A 396 -2.85 6.05 2.12
N SER A 397 -4.16 6.07 1.88
CA SER A 397 -4.89 7.30 1.53
C SER A 397 -4.82 8.30 2.67
N LEU A 398 -4.99 7.85 3.92
CA LEU A 398 -4.84 8.69 5.10
C LEU A 398 -3.43 9.29 5.19
N GLN A 399 -2.40 8.44 5.11
CA GLN A 399 -1.00 8.88 5.21
C GLN A 399 -0.58 9.80 4.06
N THR A 400 -1.21 9.70 2.89
CA THR A 400 -0.98 10.60 1.75
C THR A 400 -1.65 11.96 1.97
N MET A 401 -2.80 11.99 2.63
CA MET A 401 -3.58 13.22 2.88
C MET A 401 -3.08 14.00 4.10
N GLU A 402 -2.63 13.31 5.16
CA GLU A 402 -2.38 13.94 6.46
C GLU A 402 -1.43 15.14 6.39
N PRO A 403 -0.33 15.12 5.61
CA PRO A 403 0.58 16.26 5.60
C PRO A 403 0.06 17.46 4.84
N TRP A 404 -0.85 17.26 3.89
CA TRP A 404 -1.59 18.36 3.28
C TRP A 404 -2.57 19.00 4.28
N ARG A 405 -3.17 18.22 5.17
CA ARG A 405 -4.01 18.76 6.27
C ARG A 405 -3.17 19.59 7.24
N GLN A 406 -2.01 19.08 7.63
CA GLN A 406 -1.09 19.81 8.51
C GLN A 406 -0.64 21.14 7.89
N LEU A 407 -0.40 21.17 6.58
CA LEU A 407 -0.10 22.39 5.83
C LEU A 407 -1.32 23.34 5.72
N SER A 408 -2.54 22.78 5.69
CA SER A 408 -3.78 23.56 5.63
C SER A 408 -4.19 24.17 6.97
N ASP A 409 -3.80 23.57 8.09
CA ASP A 409 -4.22 24.02 9.42
C ASP A 409 -3.33 25.17 9.96
N GLY A 410 -2.22 25.50 9.30
CA GLY A 410 -1.33 26.63 9.64
C GLY A 410 -0.58 26.52 10.98
N ARG A 411 -0.92 25.56 11.85
CA ARG A 411 -0.47 25.45 13.25
C ARG A 411 0.95 24.90 13.46
N SER A 412 1.73 24.60 12.41
CA SER A 412 2.91 23.74 12.55
C SER A 412 4.25 24.36 12.12
N GLN A 413 4.87 25.14 13.01
CA GLN A 413 6.13 25.85 12.77
C GLN A 413 7.35 24.94 12.59
N ASN A 414 7.40 23.73 13.17
CA ASN A 414 8.58 22.83 13.10
C ASN A 414 8.41 21.64 12.12
N LEU A 415 7.18 21.38 11.65
CA LEU A 415 6.84 20.19 10.88
C LEU A 415 6.94 20.43 9.36
N HIS A 416 6.86 21.69 8.91
CA HIS A 416 6.93 22.10 7.49
C HIS A 416 8.14 21.52 6.75
N ARG A 417 9.34 21.54 7.37
CA ARG A 417 10.59 21.01 6.78
C ARG A 417 10.48 19.51 6.49
N SER A 418 9.88 18.75 7.40
CA SER A 418 9.71 17.31 7.26
C SER A 418 8.67 16.92 6.19
N VAL A 419 7.69 17.80 5.94
CA VAL A 419 6.64 17.58 4.93
C VAL A 419 7.17 17.87 3.53
N LEU A 420 7.97 18.93 3.37
CA LEU A 420 8.55 19.29 2.07
C LEU A 420 9.56 18.26 1.56
N THR A 421 10.44 17.74 2.44
CA THR A 421 11.54 16.84 2.02
C THR A 421 11.33 15.37 2.36
N ARG A 422 10.57 15.05 3.42
CA ARG A 422 10.52 13.68 3.99
C ARG A 422 9.11 13.09 4.08
N HIS A 423 8.24 13.39 3.13
CA HIS A 423 6.91 12.80 3.06
C HIS A 423 6.89 11.48 2.28
N ASN A 424 7.10 10.33 2.96
CA ASN A 424 6.86 9.03 2.32
C ASN A 424 6.69 7.83 3.28
N VAL A 425 6.00 8.02 4.40
CA VAL A 425 5.60 6.88 5.26
C VAL A 425 4.65 5.93 4.53
N SER A 426 3.78 6.47 3.67
CA SER A 426 2.84 5.72 2.83
C SER A 426 3.49 4.74 1.85
N ASN A 427 4.81 4.84 1.64
CA ASN A 427 5.55 4.05 0.65
C ASN A 427 6.65 3.16 1.27
N LEU A 428 6.66 2.99 2.59
CA LEU A 428 7.64 2.16 3.32
C LEU A 428 7.07 0.81 3.78
N GLY A 429 5.80 0.52 3.45
CA GLY A 429 5.03 -0.62 3.95
C GLY A 429 4.78 -0.55 5.46
N LEU A 430 4.14 -1.58 6.01
CA LEU A 430 3.76 -1.62 7.43
C LEU A 430 4.93 -1.35 8.40
N LEU A 431 5.99 -2.16 8.32
CA LEU A 431 7.12 -2.09 9.26
C LEU A 431 7.85 -0.75 9.20
N GLY A 432 8.17 -0.29 8.00
CA GLY A 432 8.84 1.00 7.81
C GLY A 432 7.94 2.18 8.20
N SER A 433 6.62 2.05 8.00
CA SER A 433 5.68 3.08 8.42
C SER A 433 5.54 3.17 9.94
N ALA A 434 5.48 2.04 10.64
CA ALA A 434 5.43 1.99 12.10
C ALA A 434 6.71 2.57 12.71
N TRP A 435 7.88 2.09 12.26
CA TRP A 435 9.18 2.57 12.72
C TRP A 435 9.33 4.09 12.56
N LEU A 436 9.05 4.59 11.36
CA LEU A 436 9.20 6.01 11.07
C LEU A 436 8.16 6.87 11.80
N SER A 437 6.98 6.33 12.09
CA SER A 437 5.96 7.05 12.88
C SER A 437 6.38 7.20 14.34
N ILE A 438 6.99 6.17 14.93
CA ILE A 438 7.56 6.22 16.30
C ILE A 438 8.67 7.27 16.35
N MET A 439 9.63 7.20 15.42
CA MET A 439 10.78 8.11 15.37
C MET A 439 10.38 9.58 15.18
N ARG A 440 9.19 9.84 14.62
CA ARG A 440 8.67 11.18 14.36
C ARG A 440 7.64 11.66 15.38
N GLY A 441 7.24 10.81 16.34
CA GLY A 441 6.17 11.14 17.29
C GLY A 441 4.81 11.42 16.63
N SER A 442 4.56 10.93 15.42
CA SER A 442 3.28 11.18 14.73
C SER A 442 2.23 10.17 15.13
N LEU A 443 1.35 10.57 16.05
CA LEU A 443 0.28 9.72 16.58
C LEU A 443 -0.66 9.20 15.48
N VAL A 444 -0.99 10.03 14.50
CA VAL A 444 -1.93 9.67 13.43
C VAL A 444 -1.33 8.61 12.51
N MET A 445 -0.06 8.76 12.16
CA MET A 445 0.65 7.84 11.27
C MET A 445 0.93 6.51 11.97
N LEU A 446 1.21 6.56 13.29
CA LEU A 446 1.34 5.39 14.15
C LEU A 446 0.01 4.64 14.29
N TRP A 447 -1.09 5.36 14.55
CA TRP A 447 -2.44 4.80 14.59
C TRP A 447 -2.80 4.11 13.27
N ALA A 448 -2.45 4.73 12.14
CA ALA A 448 -2.66 4.16 10.81
C ALA A 448 -1.89 2.83 10.65
N ALA A 449 -0.65 2.73 11.12
CA ALA A 449 0.11 1.47 11.09
C ALA A 449 -0.46 0.42 12.04
N PHE A 450 -0.86 0.83 13.25
CA PHE A 450 -1.52 -0.04 14.24
C PHE A 450 -2.80 -0.66 13.67
N CYS A 451 -3.60 0.14 12.98
CA CYS A 451 -4.80 -0.26 12.27
C CYS A 451 -4.57 -1.47 11.33
N VAL A 452 -3.51 -1.48 10.53
CA VAL A 452 -3.18 -2.64 9.66
C VAL A 452 -2.56 -3.79 10.44
N ALA A 453 -1.77 -3.51 11.48
CA ALA A 453 -1.27 -4.56 12.38
C ALA A 453 -2.41 -5.35 13.03
N MET A 454 -3.52 -4.71 13.39
CA MET A 454 -4.71 -5.40 13.93
C MET A 454 -5.40 -6.29 12.90
N ILE A 455 -5.39 -5.92 11.61
CA ILE A 455 -5.89 -6.81 10.56
C ILE A 455 -4.96 -8.03 10.37
N HIS A 456 -3.66 -7.84 10.48
CA HIS A 456 -2.73 -8.98 10.46
C HIS A 456 -2.93 -9.89 11.68
N ALA A 457 -3.13 -9.30 12.86
CA ALA A 457 -3.44 -10.06 14.07
C ALA A 457 -4.71 -10.92 13.88
N ILE A 458 -5.80 -10.32 13.38
CA ILE A 458 -7.04 -11.09 13.20
C ILE A 458 -6.93 -12.18 12.11
N THR A 459 -6.12 -11.94 11.06
CA THR A 459 -5.82 -12.96 10.03
C THR A 459 -5.14 -14.18 10.62
N VAL A 460 -4.27 -13.99 11.61
CA VAL A 460 -3.59 -15.09 12.32
C VAL A 460 -4.53 -15.76 13.32
N PHE A 461 -5.30 -14.98 14.08
CA PHE A 461 -6.04 -15.49 15.24
C PHE A 461 -7.35 -16.22 14.89
N VAL A 462 -8.13 -15.72 13.92
CA VAL A 462 -9.49 -16.24 13.70
C VAL A 462 -9.52 -17.66 13.12
N PRO A 463 -8.72 -18.03 12.09
CA PRO A 463 -8.83 -19.37 11.50
C PRO A 463 -8.55 -20.52 12.50
N PRO A 464 -7.55 -20.44 13.40
CA PRO A 464 -7.37 -21.46 14.43
C PRO A 464 -8.47 -21.48 15.50
N LEU A 465 -9.03 -20.32 15.88
CA LEU A 465 -10.17 -20.28 16.82
C LEU A 465 -11.39 -21.01 16.25
N LEU A 466 -11.59 -20.97 14.93
CA LEU A 466 -12.65 -21.69 14.26
C LEU A 466 -12.47 -23.22 14.34
N GLU A 467 -11.25 -23.70 14.11
CA GLU A 467 -10.89 -25.12 14.26
C GLU A 467 -11.10 -25.59 15.70
N LEU A 468 -10.71 -24.75 16.66
CA LEU A 468 -10.84 -25.03 18.08
C LEU A 468 -12.30 -25.06 18.53
N GLY A 469 -13.12 -24.13 18.05
CA GLY A 469 -14.56 -24.11 18.36
C GLY A 469 -15.30 -25.34 17.81
N ASN A 470 -14.93 -25.80 16.62
CA ASN A 470 -15.45 -27.04 16.06
C ASN A 470 -15.01 -28.27 16.88
N ALA A 471 -13.74 -28.33 17.29
CA ALA A 471 -13.23 -29.43 18.12
C ALA A 471 -13.89 -29.51 19.50
N ALA A 472 -14.39 -28.39 20.02
CA ALA A 472 -15.08 -28.31 21.31
C ALA A 472 -16.55 -28.74 21.28
N GLY A 473 -17.12 -29.01 20.09
CA GLY A 473 -18.54 -29.36 19.96
C GLY A 473 -19.51 -28.19 20.12
N LEU A 474 -19.08 -26.94 19.84
CA LEU A 474 -19.96 -25.75 19.92
C LEU A 474 -21.10 -25.73 18.88
N ASP A 475 -21.14 -26.69 17.94
CA ASP A 475 -22.26 -26.90 17.04
C ASP A 475 -23.21 -27.96 17.59
N SER A 476 -24.43 -27.55 17.96
CA SER A 476 -25.48 -28.45 18.49
C SER A 476 -26.03 -29.46 17.46
N ALA A 477 -25.71 -29.31 16.17
CA ALA A 477 -25.98 -30.31 15.13
C ALA A 477 -24.95 -31.46 15.13
N MET A 478 -23.84 -31.30 15.85
CA MET A 478 -22.73 -32.22 16.01
C MET A 478 -22.76 -32.80 17.42
N ALA A 479 -23.76 -33.61 17.74
CA ALA A 479 -23.75 -34.41 18.97
C ALA A 479 -22.71 -35.54 18.86
N GLN A 480 -21.43 -35.17 18.98
CA GLN A 480 -20.37 -36.02 19.47
C GLN A 480 -20.12 -35.54 20.90
N GLU A 481 -20.05 -36.45 21.88
CA GLU A 481 -19.94 -36.11 23.32
C GLU A 481 -19.02 -34.91 23.54
N GLU A 482 -19.52 -33.91 24.27
CA GLU A 482 -18.85 -32.65 24.58
C GLU A 482 -17.40 -32.91 25.00
N ARG A 483 -16.46 -32.75 24.06
CA ARG A 483 -15.08 -33.13 24.29
C ARG A 483 -14.34 -31.96 24.89
N GLN A 484 -14.01 -32.05 26.17
CA GLN A 484 -13.11 -31.09 26.81
C GLN A 484 -11.71 -31.21 26.20
N VAL A 485 -11.43 -30.33 25.23
CA VAL A 485 -10.10 -30.10 24.68
C VAL A 485 -9.23 -29.43 25.76
N GLY A 486 -8.10 -30.03 26.10
CA GLY A 486 -7.19 -29.56 27.16
C GLY A 486 -6.83 -28.07 27.05
N VAL A 487 -6.46 -27.58 25.86
CA VAL A 487 -6.16 -26.16 25.59
C VAL A 487 -7.35 -25.23 25.87
N LEU A 488 -8.59 -25.71 25.69
CA LEU A 488 -9.81 -24.93 25.95
C LEU A 488 -10.25 -24.97 27.41
N SER A 489 -9.67 -25.84 28.23
CA SER A 489 -10.12 -26.01 29.61
C SER A 489 -9.82 -24.78 30.48
N GLY A 490 -10.78 -24.42 31.33
CA GLY A 490 -10.65 -23.37 32.33
C GLY A 490 -10.42 -21.96 31.76
N THR A 491 -9.54 -21.20 32.42
CA THR A 491 -9.30 -19.77 32.12
C THR A 491 -8.54 -19.54 30.82
N ARG A 492 -7.78 -20.54 30.33
CA ARG A 492 -6.91 -20.41 29.15
C ARG A 492 -7.72 -20.35 27.85
N GLY A 493 -8.69 -21.24 27.67
CA GLY A 493 -9.59 -21.23 26.51
C GLY A 493 -10.42 -19.96 26.42
N MET A 494 -10.98 -19.51 27.56
CA MET A 494 -11.73 -18.25 27.63
C MET A 494 -10.87 -17.06 27.21
N THR A 495 -9.60 -17.03 27.61
CA THR A 495 -8.65 -15.96 27.22
C THR A 495 -8.45 -15.90 25.71
N LEU A 496 -8.34 -17.05 25.03
CA LEU A 496 -8.17 -17.10 23.57
C LEU A 496 -9.41 -16.60 22.82
N VAL A 497 -10.61 -17.00 23.25
CA VAL A 497 -11.87 -16.52 22.65
C VAL A 497 -12.04 -15.03 22.89
N CYS A 498 -11.82 -14.56 24.12
CA CYS A 498 -11.85 -13.14 24.46
C CYS A 498 -10.85 -12.33 23.63
N ALA A 499 -9.64 -12.82 23.40
CA ALA A 499 -8.64 -12.15 22.57
C ALA A 499 -9.13 -11.95 21.12
N GLY A 500 -9.74 -12.98 20.51
CA GLY A 500 -10.33 -12.88 19.18
C GLY A 500 -11.42 -11.81 19.09
N VAL A 501 -12.33 -11.79 20.07
CA VAL A 501 -13.40 -10.78 20.16
C VAL A 501 -12.81 -9.38 20.36
N ILE A 502 -11.80 -9.23 21.22
CA ILE A 502 -11.12 -7.96 21.47
C ILE A 502 -10.49 -7.41 20.18
N PHE A 503 -9.80 -8.22 19.39
CA PHE A 503 -9.22 -7.75 18.11
C PHE A 503 -10.29 -7.21 17.17
N GLN A 504 -11.43 -7.89 17.08
CA GLN A 504 -12.53 -7.47 16.23
C GLN A 504 -13.18 -6.17 16.74
N ILE A 505 -13.35 -6.02 18.06
CA ILE A 505 -13.80 -4.76 18.67
C ILE A 505 -12.82 -3.63 18.36
N ILE A 506 -11.51 -3.86 18.47
CA ILE A 506 -10.49 -2.85 18.18
C ILE A 506 -10.56 -2.41 16.71
N ILE A 507 -10.74 -3.35 15.76
CA ILE A 507 -10.91 -3.03 14.33
C ILE A 507 -12.14 -2.15 14.11
N PHE A 508 -13.26 -2.51 14.73
CA PHE A 508 -14.49 -1.72 14.65
C PHE A 508 -14.31 -0.33 15.27
N LEU A 509 -13.67 -0.21 16.43
CA LEU A 509 -13.36 1.07 17.06
C LEU A 509 -12.43 1.93 16.20
N ASN A 510 -11.47 1.33 15.49
CA ASN A 510 -10.63 2.03 14.53
C ASN A 510 -11.44 2.63 13.37
N LEU A 511 -12.44 1.91 12.86
CA LEU A 511 -13.38 2.46 11.88
C LEU A 511 -14.15 3.66 12.44
N ILE A 512 -14.70 3.54 13.65
CA ILE A 512 -15.43 4.63 14.31
C ILE A 512 -14.52 5.85 14.48
N LEU A 513 -13.30 5.66 14.97
CA LEU A 513 -12.31 6.74 15.13
C LEU A 513 -11.97 7.40 13.78
N LEU A 514 -11.79 6.63 12.71
CA LEU A 514 -11.58 7.17 11.36
C LEU A 514 -12.74 8.07 10.92
N THR A 515 -13.98 7.64 11.15
CA THR A 515 -15.16 8.38 10.70
C THR A 515 -15.43 9.64 11.51
N ILE A 516 -15.19 9.62 12.83
CA ILE A 516 -15.44 10.74 13.75
C ILE A 516 -14.29 11.76 13.71
N SER A 517 -13.04 11.34 13.47
CA SER A 517 -11.86 12.22 13.51
C SER A 517 -11.81 13.33 12.44
N GLY A 518 -12.81 13.45 11.57
CA GLY A 518 -12.83 14.44 10.49
C GLY A 518 -11.88 14.12 9.32
N ARG A 519 -11.15 12.99 9.39
CA ARG A 519 -10.21 12.51 8.35
C ARG A 519 -10.88 12.03 7.06
N THR A 520 -12.20 11.91 7.08
CA THR A 520 -13.04 11.63 5.92
C THR A 520 -13.58 12.90 5.24
N ARG A 521 -13.31 14.10 5.79
CA ARG A 521 -13.71 15.40 5.20
C ARG A 521 -12.67 15.86 4.16
N PRO A 522 -13.07 16.44 3.03
CA PRO A 522 -12.11 16.92 2.05
C PRO A 522 -11.44 18.23 2.52
N VAL A 523 -10.12 18.33 2.37
CA VAL A 523 -9.31 19.50 2.80
C VAL A 523 -8.63 20.17 1.59
N MET A 524 -8.90 19.66 0.38
CA MET A 524 -8.30 20.13 -0.86
C MET A 524 -9.31 20.01 -1.99
N PRO A 525 -9.14 20.73 -3.10
CA PRO A 525 -10.00 20.57 -4.28
C PRO A 525 -10.01 19.15 -4.85
N ARG A 526 -8.90 18.41 -4.71
CA ARG A 526 -8.64 17.07 -5.28
C ARG A 526 -7.61 16.33 -4.41
N ALA A 527 -7.65 15.00 -4.41
CA ALA A 527 -6.65 14.19 -3.73
C ALA A 527 -5.28 14.27 -4.45
N PRO A 528 -4.14 14.31 -3.73
CA PRO A 528 -2.81 14.51 -4.29
C PRO A 528 -2.22 13.16 -4.73
N SER A 529 -3.06 12.34 -5.37
CA SER A 529 -2.75 10.94 -5.71
C SER A 529 -1.98 10.80 -7.03
N THR A 530 -1.90 11.87 -7.82
CA THR A 530 -1.23 11.94 -9.12
C THR A 530 -0.23 13.08 -9.15
N ILE A 531 0.80 12.96 -10.01
CA ILE A 531 1.78 14.03 -10.24
C ILE A 531 1.06 15.29 -10.74
N ALA A 532 0.10 15.15 -11.65
CA ALA A 532 -0.68 16.27 -12.19
C ALA A 532 -1.37 17.08 -11.09
N SER A 533 -2.03 16.42 -10.13
CA SER A 533 -2.73 17.12 -9.06
C SER A 533 -1.77 17.88 -8.16
N GLN A 534 -0.62 17.28 -7.84
CA GLN A 534 0.40 17.93 -7.00
C GLN A 534 1.08 19.09 -7.72
N LEU A 535 1.44 18.93 -9.00
CA LEU A 535 2.01 20.01 -9.80
C LEU A 535 1.04 21.18 -9.96
N LEU A 536 -0.27 20.92 -10.10
CA LEU A 536 -1.26 21.99 -10.20
C LEU A 536 -1.38 22.82 -8.90
N TYR A 537 -1.05 22.23 -7.74
CA TYR A 537 -0.94 22.95 -6.46
C TYR A 537 0.39 23.71 -6.31
N LEU A 538 1.40 23.39 -7.11
CA LEU A 538 2.75 23.98 -7.05
C LEU A 538 3.04 25.00 -8.17
N CYS A 539 2.32 24.93 -9.30
CA CYS A 539 2.66 25.67 -10.50
C CYS A 539 2.49 27.20 -10.41
N ARG A 540 1.79 27.69 -9.38
CA ARG A 540 1.59 29.13 -9.11
C ARG A 540 2.36 29.60 -7.87
N SER A 541 3.22 28.73 -7.33
CA SER A 541 3.94 28.96 -6.08
C SER A 541 5.27 29.64 -6.35
N ASP A 542 5.23 30.90 -6.79
CA ASP A 542 6.38 31.63 -7.32
C ASP A 542 7.58 31.59 -6.35
N ARG A 543 7.33 31.71 -5.04
CA ARG A 543 8.41 31.73 -4.04
C ARG A 543 8.96 30.35 -3.77
N LEU A 544 8.08 29.38 -3.53
CA LEU A 544 8.49 27.99 -3.33
C LEU A 544 9.28 27.43 -4.52
N LEU A 545 8.86 27.77 -5.75
CA LEU A 545 9.58 27.42 -6.96
C LEU A 545 10.94 28.12 -7.01
N SER A 546 11.02 29.40 -6.64
CA SER A 546 12.30 30.13 -6.56
C SER A 546 13.28 29.49 -5.56
N SER A 547 12.79 29.08 -4.39
CA SER A 547 13.54 28.38 -3.36
C SER A 547 14.07 27.01 -3.81
N CYS A 548 13.36 26.38 -4.75
CA CYS A 548 13.74 25.13 -5.38
C CYS A 548 14.58 25.33 -6.67
N SER A 549 14.81 26.56 -7.13
CA SER A 549 15.57 26.85 -8.35
C SER A 549 17.02 26.33 -8.23
N GLY A 550 17.54 25.72 -9.29
CA GLY A 550 18.91 25.17 -9.31
C GLY A 550 19.13 23.93 -8.44
N THR A 551 18.08 23.34 -7.86
CA THR A 551 18.20 22.17 -6.95
C THR A 551 17.78 20.83 -7.56
N SER A 552 17.45 20.82 -8.85
CA SER A 552 16.89 19.67 -9.59
C SER A 552 17.87 18.49 -9.75
N THR A 553 19.17 18.78 -9.82
CA THR A 553 20.25 17.78 -9.96
C THR A 553 20.90 17.40 -8.63
N LEU A 554 20.54 18.09 -7.53
CA LEU A 554 21.13 17.85 -6.21
C LEU A 554 20.68 16.51 -5.61
N SER A 555 21.55 15.93 -4.78
CA SER A 555 21.19 14.78 -3.96
C SER A 555 20.09 15.13 -2.94
N GLY A 556 19.40 14.11 -2.41
CA GLY A 556 18.36 14.34 -1.40
C GLY A 556 18.88 15.01 -0.12
N ARG A 557 20.13 14.74 0.28
CA ARG A 557 20.75 15.39 1.46
C ARG A 557 21.04 16.87 1.21
N GLN A 558 21.60 17.19 0.04
CA GLN A 558 21.88 18.56 -0.36
C GLN A 558 20.60 19.39 -0.52
N LEU A 559 19.52 18.80 -1.04
CA LEU A 559 18.21 19.46 -1.06
C LEU A 559 17.72 19.76 0.36
N ASP A 560 17.80 18.78 1.27
CA ASP A 560 17.40 18.95 2.66
C ASP A 560 18.23 20.05 3.34
N GLU A 561 19.54 20.11 3.07
CA GLU A 561 20.42 21.19 3.56
C GLU A 561 20.07 22.55 2.95
N ARG A 562 19.78 22.61 1.64
CA ARG A 562 19.40 23.86 0.98
C ARG A 562 18.07 24.41 1.51
N LEU A 563 17.08 23.55 1.70
CA LEU A 563 15.76 23.95 2.20
C LEU A 563 15.77 24.25 3.70
N LYS A 564 16.76 23.78 4.47
CA LYS A 564 16.95 24.19 5.87
C LYS A 564 17.33 25.65 6.03
N LEU A 565 17.91 26.27 5.01
CA LEU A 565 18.33 27.68 5.03
C LEU A 565 17.16 28.64 4.79
N ILE A 566 15.99 28.13 4.41
CA ILE A 566 14.79 28.93 4.16
C ILE A 566 14.03 29.08 5.48
N ASP A 567 13.76 30.33 5.88
CA ASP A 567 13.10 30.67 7.14
C ASP A 567 11.56 30.78 7.02
N SER A 568 11.03 30.71 5.81
CA SER A 568 9.59 30.83 5.53
C SER A 568 8.81 29.57 5.90
N ARG A 569 7.52 29.74 6.28
CA ARG A 569 6.61 28.62 6.53
C ARG A 569 5.90 28.26 5.23
N CYS A 570 5.78 26.98 4.92
CA CYS A 570 4.91 26.56 3.81
C CYS A 570 3.49 26.31 4.31
N MET A 571 2.50 26.86 3.61
CA MET A 571 1.08 26.66 3.91
C MET A 571 0.31 26.21 2.67
N PHE A 572 -0.75 25.43 2.88
CA PHE A 572 -1.68 25.04 1.83
C PHE A 572 -3.00 25.79 2.02
N GLY A 573 -3.52 26.39 0.96
CA GLY A 573 -4.77 27.14 1.04
C GLY A 573 -4.95 28.11 -0.12
N TRP A 574 -5.72 29.15 0.11
CA TRP A 574 -5.96 30.24 -0.82
C TRP A 574 -4.87 31.30 -0.70
N PHE A 575 -4.35 31.70 -1.85
CA PHE A 575 -3.37 32.76 -2.00
C PHE A 575 -3.75 33.68 -3.17
N TRP A 576 -3.27 34.92 -3.11
CA TRP A 576 -3.36 35.85 -4.24
C TRP A 576 -2.15 35.65 -5.16
N TRP A 577 -2.38 35.36 -6.43
CA TRP A 577 -1.31 35.24 -7.42
C TRP A 577 -1.07 36.58 -8.11
N HIS A 578 0.02 37.26 -7.75
CA HIS A 578 0.33 38.59 -8.27
C HIS A 578 0.54 38.62 -9.78
N ARG A 579 1.17 37.59 -10.37
CA ARG A 579 1.44 37.58 -11.82
C ARG A 579 0.18 37.40 -12.67
N GLY A 580 -0.79 36.61 -12.19
CA GLY A 580 -2.04 36.36 -12.90
C GLY A 580 -3.23 37.17 -12.41
N GLN A 581 -3.06 38.02 -11.40
CA GLN A 581 -4.11 38.87 -10.80
C GLN A 581 -5.38 38.07 -10.45
N GLN A 582 -5.21 36.90 -9.83
CA GLN A 582 -6.31 36.00 -9.47
C GLN A 582 -5.99 35.23 -8.20
N GLU A 583 -7.02 34.77 -7.51
CA GLU A 583 -6.87 33.82 -6.41
C GLU A 583 -6.62 32.40 -6.91
N TYR A 584 -5.83 31.65 -6.16
CA TYR A 584 -5.60 30.24 -6.42
C TYR A 584 -5.49 29.45 -5.11
N VAL A 585 -5.93 28.20 -5.18
CA VAL A 585 -5.61 27.19 -4.16
C VAL A 585 -4.29 26.52 -4.49
N GLY A 586 -3.34 26.50 -3.57
CA GLY A 586 -2.03 25.90 -3.78
C GLY A 586 -1.21 25.78 -2.51
N LEU A 587 0.06 25.41 -2.68
CA LEU A 587 1.06 25.38 -1.62
C LEU A 587 2.03 26.53 -1.83
N GLU A 588 2.22 27.42 -0.87
CA GLU A 588 3.15 28.55 -1.04
C GLU A 588 3.92 28.84 0.25
N GLU A 589 5.08 29.47 0.10
CA GLU A 589 5.84 30.08 1.19
C GLU A 589 5.13 31.33 1.71
N HIS A 590 4.76 31.28 2.98
CA HIS A 590 3.97 32.28 3.70
C HIS A 590 4.81 32.94 4.79
N TYR A 591 4.83 34.27 4.77
CA TYR A 591 5.41 35.12 5.80
C TYR A 591 4.32 35.74 6.68
N GLU A 592 4.68 36.08 7.91
CA GLU A 592 3.73 36.70 8.84
C GLU A 592 3.20 38.03 8.29
N GLY A 593 1.87 38.19 8.30
CA GLY A 593 1.17 39.37 7.78
C GLY A 593 0.69 39.27 6.33
N GLU A 594 0.99 38.17 5.62
CA GLU A 594 0.52 37.98 4.25
C GLU A 594 -0.91 37.44 4.19
N HIS A 595 -1.59 37.71 3.06
CA HIS A 595 -2.95 37.20 2.86
C HIS A 595 -2.93 35.70 2.58
N TRP A 596 -3.50 34.92 3.50
CA TRP A 596 -3.75 33.50 3.37
C TRP A 596 -5.11 33.16 3.94
N ARG A 597 -5.86 32.28 3.27
CA ARG A 597 -7.10 31.70 3.82
C ARG A 597 -7.05 30.19 3.75
N GLN A 598 -7.52 29.54 4.81
CA GLN A 598 -7.69 28.10 4.82
C GLN A 598 -8.64 27.66 3.69
N PHE A 599 -8.33 26.55 3.03
CA PHE A 599 -9.24 25.99 2.04
C PHE A 599 -10.44 25.35 2.74
N ASP A 600 -11.64 25.84 2.44
CA ASP A 600 -12.90 25.26 2.89
C ASP A 600 -13.92 25.24 1.75
N PHE A 601 -14.59 24.10 1.58
CA PHE A 601 -15.68 23.95 0.63
C PHE A 601 -16.93 24.75 1.05
N ALA A 602 -17.09 25.08 2.33
CA ALA A 602 -18.24 25.83 2.82
C ALA A 602 -18.19 27.33 2.51
N HIS A 603 -17.00 27.91 2.30
CA HIS A 603 -16.79 29.36 2.21
C HIS A 603 -16.53 29.90 0.79
N GLY A 604 -16.62 29.09 -0.26
CA GLY A 604 -16.59 29.55 -1.66
C GLY A 604 -15.32 30.30 -2.11
N ILE A 605 -15.37 30.90 -3.31
CA ILE A 605 -14.30 31.76 -3.88
C ILE A 605 -14.52 33.24 -3.50
N ASN A 606 -15.76 33.64 -3.19
CA ASN A 606 -16.17 35.05 -3.10
C ASN A 606 -16.19 35.62 -1.67
N HIS A 607 -15.43 35.06 -0.73
CA HIS A 607 -15.36 35.55 0.66
C HIS A 607 -13.96 35.94 1.08
#